data_AF-A0A9X9ADD0-F1
#
_entry.id   AF-A0A9X9ADD0-F1
#
_cell.length_a   1.000
_cell.length_b   1.000
_cell.length_c   1.000
_cell.angle_alpha   90.00
_cell.angle_beta   90.00
_cell.angle_gamma   90.00
#
_symmetry.space_group_name_H-M   'P 1'
#
loop_
_entity.id
_entity.type
_entity.pdbx_description
1 polymer ?
#
loop_
_entity_poly.entity_id
_entity_poly.type
_entity_poly.pdbx_seq_one_letter_code
_entity_poly.pdbx_strand_id
1 'polypeptide(L)'
;MNKYISIKFQEGPIQENGVNGAQIEDVIDLLVNRLQGFQKGGYPCRENALAITKLEEARLWLNERTRKRQVQGIEGKYEKHDN
;
A
#
# COMPACT_ATOMS: atom_id res chain seq x y z
N MET A 1 -8.08 -14.48 11.37
CA MET A 1 -6.80 -13.77 11.60
C MET A 1 -5.71 -14.78 11.88
N ASN A 2 -4.52 -14.59 11.31
CA ASN A 2 -3.36 -15.44 11.58
C ASN A 2 -2.83 -15.08 12.98
N LYS A 3 -2.39 -16.06 13.79
CA LYS A 3 -1.81 -15.83 15.12
C LYS A 3 -0.69 -14.78 15.11
N TYR A 4 0.04 -14.68 14.01
CA TYR A 4 1.22 -13.83 13.90
C TYR A 4 0.98 -12.50 13.18
N ILE A 5 -0.16 -12.33 12.49
CA ILE A 5 -0.45 -11.13 11.70
C ILE A 5 -1.94 -10.78 11.80
N SER A 6 -2.22 -9.57 12.26
CA SER A 6 -3.54 -8.95 12.34
C SER A 6 -3.48 -7.56 11.70
N ILE A 7 -4.21 -7.37 10.59
CA ILE A 7 -4.31 -6.09 9.89
C ILE A 7 -5.80 -5.76 9.78
N LYS A 8 -6.17 -4.56 10.25
CA LYS A 8 -7.50 -3.98 10.00
C LYS A 8 -7.36 -2.98 8.86
N PHE A 9 -7.98 -3.27 7.73
CA PHE A 9 -8.01 -2.34 6.59
C PHE A 9 -9.06 -1.25 6.80
N GLN A 10 -8.87 -0.13 6.12
CA GLN A 10 -9.84 0.94 6.07
C GLN A 10 -11.18 0.42 5.53
N GLU A 11 -12.25 0.74 6.23
CA GLU A 11 -13.63 0.44 5.84
C GLU A 11 -14.34 1.74 5.45
N GLY A 12 -14.74 1.81 4.18
CA GLY A 12 -15.41 2.98 3.62
C GLY A 12 -14.49 4.18 3.35
N PRO A 13 -15.00 5.22 2.67
CA PRO A 13 -14.23 6.41 2.32
C PRO A 13 -13.74 7.17 3.56
N ILE A 14 -12.48 7.62 3.54
CA ILE A 14 -11.89 8.41 4.64
C ILE A 14 -12.65 9.73 4.85
N GLN A 15 -13.12 10.36 3.78
CA GLN A 15 -13.87 11.61 3.85
C GLN A 15 -15.19 11.49 4.63
N GLU A 16 -15.78 10.29 4.67
CA GLU A 16 -17.05 10.02 5.35
C GLU A 16 -16.85 9.40 6.74
N ASN A 17 -15.89 8.48 6.87
CA ASN A 17 -15.73 7.63 8.06
C ASN A 17 -14.48 7.97 8.88
N GLY A 18 -13.67 8.93 8.42
CA GLY A 18 -12.33 9.17 8.95
C GLY A 18 -11.38 8.00 8.68
N VAL A 19 -10.19 8.06 9.26
CA VAL A 19 -9.23 6.96 9.22
C VAL A 19 -9.62 5.93 10.28
N ASN A 20 -10.02 4.73 9.85
CA ASN A 20 -10.49 3.65 10.73
C ASN A 20 -9.74 2.32 10.53
N GLY A 21 -8.77 2.28 9.61
CA GLY A 21 -7.88 1.15 9.34
C GLY A 21 -6.75 1.52 8.39
N ALA A 22 -5.89 0.55 8.09
CA ALA A 22 -4.75 0.71 7.19
C ALA A 22 -5.18 0.76 5.72
N GLN A 23 -4.47 1.55 4.93
CA GLN A 23 -4.46 1.45 3.47
C GLN A 23 -3.56 0.29 3.02
N ILE A 24 -3.65 -0.09 1.75
CA ILE A 24 -2.77 -1.14 1.19
C ILE A 24 -1.32 -0.64 1.17
N GLU A 25 -1.15 0.65 0.85
CA GLU A 25 0.10 1.38 0.82
C GLU A 25 0.82 1.34 2.17
N ASP A 26 0.09 1.47 3.28
CA ASP A 26 0.66 1.38 4.64
C ASP A 26 1.30 0.00 4.89
N VAL A 27 0.64 -1.07 4.42
CA VAL A 27 1.14 -2.44 4.55
C VAL A 27 2.35 -2.66 3.65
N ILE A 28 2.32 -2.11 2.44
CA ILE A 28 3.47 -2.16 1.53
C ILE A 28 4.68 -1.46 2.15
N ASP A 29 4.50 -0.28 2.74
CA ASP A 29 5.56 0.48 3.40
C ASP A 29 6.18 -0.29 4.57
N LEU A 30 5.35 -0.97 5.38
CA LEU A 30 5.84 -1.84 6.45
C LEU A 30 6.71 -2.99 5.90
N LEU A 31 6.28 -3.63 4.81
CA LEU A 31 7.02 -4.72 4.16
C LEU A 31 8.33 -4.23 3.55
N VAL A 32 8.31 -3.09 2.85
CA VAL A 32 9.51 -2.46 2.28
C VAL A 32 10.51 -2.12 3.37
N ASN A 33 10.07 -1.48 4.46
CA ASN A 33 10.94 -1.14 5.59
C ASN A 33 11.57 -2.40 6.21
N ARG A 34 10.81 -3.49 6.34
CA ARG A 34 11.32 -4.76 6.86
C ARG A 34 12.40 -5.36 5.95
N LEU A 35 12.14 -5.40 4.64
CA LEU A 35 13.09 -5.93 3.65
C LEU A 35 14.34 -5.06 3.53
N GLN A 36 14.19 -3.73 3.58
CA GLN A 36 15.32 -2.80 3.59
C GLN A 36 16.22 -3.02 4.80
N GLY A 37 15.65 -3.36 5.97
CA GLY A 37 16.41 -3.75 7.15
C GLY A 37 17.31 -4.96 6.90
N PHE A 38 16.82 -5.99 6.21
CA PHE A 38 17.63 -7.15 5.83
C PHE A 38 18.68 -6.80 4.77
N GLN A 39 18.27 -6.04 3.76
CA GLN A 39 19.14 -5.67 2.64
C GLN A 39 20.29 -4.74 3.03
N LYS A 40 20.07 -3.83 3.99
CA LYS A 40 21.11 -2.95 4.54
C LYS A 40 21.88 -3.58 5.69
N GLY A 41 21.31 -4.61 6.31
CA GLY A 41 21.86 -5.31 7.46
C GLY A 41 22.72 -6.52 7.06
N GLY A 42 22.69 -7.56 7.89
CA GLY A 42 23.57 -8.73 7.76
C GLY A 42 23.18 -9.76 6.69
N TYR A 43 22.04 -9.59 6.00
CA TYR A 43 21.50 -10.58 5.06
C TYR A 43 21.09 -9.96 3.72
N PRO A 44 22.00 -9.25 3.02
CA PRO A 44 21.71 -8.73 1.69
C PRO A 44 21.61 -9.86 0.67
N CYS A 45 20.60 -9.79 -0.21
CA CYS A 45 20.50 -10.67 -1.37
C CYS A 45 19.84 -9.97 -2.55
N ARG A 46 19.90 -10.58 -3.74
CA ARG A 46 19.31 -10.03 -4.96
C ARG A 46 17.79 -10.06 -4.90
N GLU A 47 17.23 -11.12 -4.32
CA GLU A 47 15.81 -11.37 -4.20
C GLU A 47 15.13 -10.32 -3.30
N ASN A 48 15.78 -9.93 -2.21
CA ASN A 48 15.31 -8.85 -1.35
C ASN A 48 15.23 -7.52 -2.12
N ALA A 49 16.27 -7.17 -2.88
CA ALA A 49 16.28 -5.95 -3.69
C ALA A 49 15.18 -5.95 -4.76
N LEU A 50 14.96 -7.09 -5.43
CA LEU A 50 13.87 -7.25 -6.40
C LEU A 50 12.50 -7.16 -5.74
N ALA A 51 12.31 -7.78 -4.57
CA ALA A 51 11.07 -7.71 -3.82
C ALA A 51 10.74 -6.27 -3.39
N ILE A 52 11.73 -5.52 -2.87
CA ILE A 52 11.58 -4.09 -2.56
C ILE A 52 11.14 -3.32 -3.79
N THR A 53 11.84 -3.49 -4.92
CA THR A 53 11.52 -2.80 -6.18
C THR A 53 10.08 -3.06 -6.61
N LYS A 54 9.61 -4.31 -6.52
CA LYS A 54 8.26 -4.69 -6.94
C LYS A 54 7.17 -4.21 -6.00
N LEU A 55 7.46 -4.15 -4.70
CA LEU A 55 6.57 -3.53 -3.72
C LEU A 55 6.45 -2.02 -3.95
N GLU A 56 7.56 -1.34 -4.22
CA GLU A 56 7.55 0.10 -4.54
C GLU A 56 6.82 0.40 -5.85
N GLU A 57 6.98 -0.46 -6.87
CA GLU A 57 6.20 -0.38 -8.11
C GLU A 57 4.69 -0.58 -7.87
N ALA A 58 4.32 -1.57 -7.04
CA ALA A 58 2.91 -1.75 -6.66
C ALA A 58 2.35 -0.50 -5.96
N ARG A 59 3.10 0.10 -5.03
CA ARG A 59 2.70 1.35 -4.36
C ARG A 59 2.56 2.50 -5.34
N LEU A 60 3.44 2.61 -6.34
CA LEU A 60 3.34 3.61 -7.41
C LEU A 60 2.01 3.48 -8.16
N TRP A 61 1.62 2.27 -8.56
CA TRP A 61 0.37 2.06 -9.29
C TRP A 61 -0.88 2.32 -8.44
N LEU A 62 -0.83 2.05 -7.13
CA LEU A 62 -1.93 2.39 -6.22
C LEU A 62 -2.08 3.91 -6.08
N ASN A 63 -0.96 4.63 -5.92
CA ASN A 63 -0.96 6.09 -5.90
C ASN A 63 -1.45 6.69 -7.22
N GLU A 64 -1.04 6.13 -8.36
CA GLU A 64 -1.52 6.58 -9.66
C GLU A 64 -3.02 6.37 -9.82
N ARG A 65 -3.55 5.23 -9.38
CA ARG A 65 -5.00 4.99 -9.33
C ARG A 65 -5.71 6.03 -8.47
N THR A 66 -5.19 6.34 -7.29
CA THR A 66 -5.74 7.39 -6.40
C THR A 66 -5.72 8.76 -7.08
N ARG A 67 -4.57 9.13 -7.68
CA ARG A 67 -4.42 10.38 -8.44
C ARG A 67 -5.42 10.49 -9.58
N LYS A 68 -5.57 9.44 -10.39
CA LYS A 68 -6.54 9.44 -11.49
C LYS A 68 -7.98 9.61 -10.99
N ARG A 69 -8.34 8.95 -9.89
CA ARG A 69 -9.68 9.11 -9.27
C ARG A 69 -9.90 10.51 -8.69
N GLN A 70 -8.86 11.14 -8.14
CA GLN A 70 -8.91 12.54 -7.71
C GLN A 70 -9.14 13.48 -8.89
N VAL A 71 -8.42 13.29 -9.99
CA VAL A 71 -8.59 14.08 -11.24
C VAL A 71 -10.01 13.91 -11.80
N GLN A 72 -10.58 12.71 -11.72
CA GLN A 72 -11.96 12.42 -12.11
C GLN A 72 -13.01 12.96 -11.12
N GLY A 73 -12.61 13.45 -9.94
CA GLY A 73 -13.54 13.93 -8.90
C GLY A 73 -14.33 12.81 -8.21
N ILE A 74 -13.83 11.57 -8.27
CA ILE A 74 -14.48 10.35 -7.74
C ILE A 74 -13.68 9.63 -6.64
N GLU A 75 -12.60 10.24 -6.16
CA GLU A 75 -11.90 9.73 -4.98
C GLU A 75 -12.88 9.62 -3.80
N GLY A 76 -12.85 8.48 -3.10
CA GLY A 76 -13.75 8.24 -1.98
C GLY A 76 -15.21 7.98 -2.37
N LYS A 77 -15.54 7.83 -3.65
CA LYS A 77 -16.91 7.51 -4.09
C LYS A 77 -17.01 6.08 -4.63
N TYR A 78 -18.19 5.47 -4.56
CA TYR A 78 -18.49 4.16 -5.16
C TYR A 78 -18.68 4.23 -6.69
N GLU A 79 -17.92 5.08 -7.36
CA GLU A 79 -17.95 5.28 -8.81
C GLU A 79 -16.81 4.50 -9.49
N LYS A 80 -17.09 4.03 -10.73
CA LYS A 80 -16.09 3.31 -11.54
C LYS A 80 -14.99 4.28 -11.96
N HIS A 81 -13.75 3.82 -11.86
CA HIS A 81 -12.60 4.53 -12.41
C HIS A 81 -12.47 4.20 -13.90
N ASP A 82 -12.46 5.23 -14.75
CA ASP A 82 -12.15 5.05 -16.18
C ASP A 82 -10.65 4.88 -16.37
N ASN A 83 -10.24 3.75 -16.96
CA ASN A 83 -8.85 3.32 -17.09
C ASN A 83 -8.03 4.16 -18.07
#